data_AF-A0A2N2URW6-F1
#
_entry.id   AF-A0A2N2URW6-F1
#
_cell.length_a   1.000
_cell.length_b   1.000
_cell.length_c   1.000
_cell.angle_alpha   90.00
_cell.angle_beta   90.00
_cell.angle_gamma   90.00
#
_symmetry.space_group_name_H-M   'P 1'
#
loop_
_entity.id
_entity.type
_entity.pdbx_description
1 polymer ?
#
loop_
_entity_poly.entity_id
_entity_poly.type
_entity_poly.pdbx_seq_one_letter_code
_entity_poly.pdbx_strand_id
1 'polypeptide(L)'
;MKQRDIQQDAGATAKRRNVKRPEATEVVDAQERTKRNFLTPAEMELLLRATKAGRYSLRDYAMLLVAYRHGFRVSELVSLARRDVSLAEARIWCGRKKNGLSTSHPFKVRSCAPS
;
A
#
# COMPACT_ATOMS: atom_id res chain seq x y z
N MET A 1 -29.27 -43.82 -7.09
CA MET A 1 -29.24 -42.40 -7.48
C MET A 1 -29.79 -41.59 -6.31
N LYS A 2 -28.92 -41.16 -5.39
CA LYS A 2 -29.26 -40.30 -4.24
C LYS A 2 -28.23 -39.16 -4.26
N GLN A 3 -28.73 -37.95 -4.44
CA GLN A 3 -27.96 -36.71 -4.49
C GLN A 3 -27.31 -36.48 -3.12
N ARG A 4 -26.04 -36.07 -3.11
CA ARG A 4 -25.33 -35.71 -1.87
C ARG A 4 -25.55 -34.22 -1.64
N ASP A 5 -26.23 -33.91 -0.55
CA ASP A 5 -26.42 -32.55 -0.06
C ASP A 5 -25.06 -31.97 0.39
N ILE A 6 -24.70 -30.82 -0.19
CA ILE A 6 -23.51 -30.06 0.15
C ILE A 6 -23.89 -29.20 1.36
N GLN A 7 -23.57 -29.68 2.56
CA GLN A 7 -23.71 -28.91 3.79
C GLN A 7 -22.68 -27.76 3.80
N GLN A 8 -23.16 -26.53 3.90
CA GLN A 8 -22.34 -25.32 4.04
C GLN A 8 -21.69 -25.30 5.43
N ASP A 9 -20.36 -25.27 5.48
CA ASP A 9 -19.58 -25.00 6.71
C ASP A 9 -19.68 -23.50 7.03
N ALA A 10 -20.51 -23.18 8.02
CA ALA A 10 -20.60 -21.85 8.61
C ALA A 10 -19.38 -21.62 9.50
N GLY A 11 -18.32 -21.05 8.92
CA GLY A 11 -17.09 -20.69 9.62
C GLY A 11 -17.36 -19.87 10.89
N ALA A 12 -16.94 -20.42 12.03
CA ALA A 12 -17.11 -19.83 13.35
C ALA A 12 -16.48 -18.42 13.46
N THR A 13 -17.29 -17.43 13.83
CA THR A 13 -16.85 -16.06 14.08
C THR A 13 -16.01 -16.00 15.35
N ALA A 14 -14.69 -15.91 15.20
CA ALA A 14 -13.78 -15.71 16.32
C ALA A 14 -14.07 -14.40 17.06
N LYS A 15 -14.51 -14.50 18.33
CA LYS A 15 -14.84 -13.39 19.21
C LYS A 15 -13.56 -12.58 19.51
N ARG A 16 -13.49 -11.34 19.02
CA ARG A 16 -12.34 -10.44 19.25
C ARG A 16 -12.24 -10.11 20.73
N ARG A 17 -11.07 -10.36 21.34
CA ARG A 17 -10.78 -9.97 22.73
C ARG A 17 -10.60 -8.45 22.78
N ASN A 18 -11.40 -7.77 23.59
CA ASN A 18 -11.26 -6.34 23.87
C ASN A 18 -10.23 -6.15 24.97
N VAL A 19 -9.09 -5.54 24.66
CA VAL A 19 -8.03 -5.21 25.63
C VAL A 19 -8.26 -3.77 26.08
N LYS A 20 -8.60 -3.56 27.37
CA LYS A 20 -8.67 -2.23 27.98
C LYS A 20 -7.27 -1.60 27.94
N ARG A 21 -7.17 -0.41 27.33
CA ARG A 21 -5.95 0.38 27.26
C ARG A 21 -5.74 1.06 28.63
N PRO A 22 -4.57 0.91 29.28
CA PRO A 22 -4.31 1.57 30.56
C PRO A 22 -4.28 3.10 30.40
N GLU A 23 -4.82 3.80 31.38
CA GLU A 23 -5.15 5.25 31.32
C GLU A 23 -3.93 6.17 31.43
N ALA A 24 -2.73 5.62 31.67
CA ALA A 24 -1.50 6.40 31.89
C ALA A 24 -0.27 5.76 31.21
N THR A 25 -0.39 5.34 29.95
CA THR A 25 0.80 5.12 29.12
C THR A 25 0.93 6.32 28.20
N GLU A 26 2.03 7.07 28.31
CA GLU A 26 2.37 8.08 27.31
C GLU A 26 2.21 7.46 25.93
N VAL A 27 1.38 8.06 25.09
CA VAL A 27 1.18 7.57 23.73
C VAL A 27 2.55 7.55 23.04
N VAL A 28 2.91 6.41 22.43
CA VAL A 28 4.18 6.20 21.72
C VAL A 28 4.52 7.30 20.70
N ASP A 29 3.49 8.04 20.26
CA ASP A 29 3.58 9.12 19.27
C ASP A 29 3.76 10.53 19.88
N ALA A 30 4.04 10.65 21.18
CA ALA A 30 4.22 11.96 21.84
C ALA A 30 5.33 12.80 21.18
N GLN A 31 6.37 12.13 20.67
CA GLN A 31 7.49 12.73 19.95
C GLN A 31 7.15 13.07 18.48
N GLU A 32 6.15 12.40 17.89
CA GLU A 32 5.60 12.76 16.56
C GLU A 32 4.80 14.06 16.62
N ARG A 33 4.10 14.36 17.73
CA ARG A 33 3.21 15.54 17.80
C ARG A 33 3.95 16.88 17.83
N THR A 34 5.23 16.90 18.19
CA THR A 34 6.05 18.12 18.31
C THR A 34 6.93 18.39 17.09
N LYS A 35 7.07 17.43 16.17
CA LYS A 35 7.93 17.53 14.98
C LYS A 35 7.13 17.35 13.69
N ARG A 36 7.71 17.82 12.60
CA ARG A 36 7.13 17.76 11.25
C ARG A 36 7.01 16.29 10.79
N ASN A 37 5.78 15.80 10.59
CA ASN A 37 5.49 14.40 10.20
C ASN A 37 5.31 14.18 8.69
N PHE A 38 5.98 14.95 7.83
CA PHE A 38 5.88 14.81 6.39
C PHE A 38 7.21 15.05 5.69
N LEU A 39 7.42 14.36 4.56
CA LEU A 39 8.63 14.47 3.74
C LEU A 39 8.51 15.65 2.77
N THR A 40 9.58 16.44 2.63
CA THR A 40 9.75 17.39 1.52
C THR A 40 10.04 16.63 0.21
N PRO A 41 9.83 17.26 -0.96
CA PRO A 41 10.29 16.72 -2.23
C PRO A 41 11.80 16.38 -2.24
N ALA A 42 12.64 17.25 -1.65
CA ALA A 42 14.09 17.03 -1.59
C ALA A 42 14.48 15.80 -0.74
N GLU A 43 13.86 15.62 0.42
CA GLU A 43 14.02 14.42 1.26
C GLU A 43 13.56 13.17 0.51
N MET A 44 12.46 13.28 -0.25
CA MET A 44 11.95 12.18 -1.06
C MET A 44 12.90 11.79 -2.19
N GLU A 45 13.54 12.76 -2.84
CA GLU A 45 14.59 12.51 -3.84
C GLU A 45 15.84 11.84 -3.26
N LEU A 46 16.22 12.19 -2.03
CA LEU A 46 17.32 11.51 -1.33
C LEU A 46 16.99 10.05 -1.05
N LEU A 47 15.78 9.76 -0.57
CA LEU A 47 15.30 8.40 -0.35
C LEU A 47 15.27 7.60 -1.66
N LEU A 48 14.73 8.18 -2.74
CA LEU A 48 14.73 7.55 -4.06
C LEU A 48 16.16 7.29 -4.57
N ARG A 49 17.12 8.18 -4.33
CA ARG A 49 18.53 7.93 -4.67
C ARG A 49 19.13 6.78 -3.85
N ALA A 50 18.84 6.73 -2.55
CA ALA A 50 19.35 5.68 -1.67
C ALA A 50 18.88 4.27 -2.10
N THR A 51 17.66 4.13 -2.62
CA THR A 51 17.18 2.81 -3.14
C THR A 51 18.09 2.23 -4.22
N LYS A 52 18.81 3.07 -4.98
CA LYS A 52 19.67 2.60 -6.08
C LYS A 52 20.87 1.76 -5.63
N ALA A 53 21.30 1.91 -4.37
CA ALA A 53 22.42 1.17 -3.81
C ALA A 53 22.03 -0.23 -3.29
N GLY A 54 20.74 -0.55 -3.21
CA GLY A 54 20.25 -1.81 -2.65
C GLY A 54 20.25 -2.98 -3.65
N ARG A 55 20.17 -4.21 -3.12
CA ARG A 55 20.04 -5.45 -3.90
C ARG A 55 18.84 -5.45 -4.85
N TYR A 56 17.74 -4.83 -4.44
CA TYR A 56 16.49 -4.75 -5.20
C TYR A 56 16.16 -3.32 -5.64
N SER A 57 17.18 -2.62 -6.13
CA SER A 57 17.11 -1.20 -6.47
C SER A 57 15.91 -0.80 -7.32
N LEU A 58 15.64 -1.51 -8.42
CA LEU A 58 14.51 -1.22 -9.30
C LEU A 58 13.16 -1.43 -8.61
N ARG A 59 13.02 -2.50 -7.82
CA ARG A 59 11.78 -2.81 -7.10
C ARG A 59 11.52 -1.76 -6.03
N ASP A 60 12.51 -1.48 -5.20
CA ASP A 60 12.36 -0.59 -4.05
C ASP A 60 12.15 0.86 -4.53
N TYR A 61 12.84 1.28 -5.60
CA TYR A 61 12.61 2.56 -6.27
C TYR A 61 11.17 2.66 -6.80
N ALA A 62 10.69 1.63 -7.51
CA ALA A 62 9.34 1.61 -8.06
C ALA A 62 8.26 1.64 -6.97
N MET A 63 8.43 0.83 -5.92
CA MET A 63 7.52 0.79 -4.78
C MET A 63 7.41 2.15 -4.10
N LEU A 64 8.55 2.80 -3.86
CA LEU A 64 8.60 4.12 -3.22
C LEU A 64 7.97 5.21 -4.11
N LEU A 65 8.19 5.15 -5.43
CA LEU A 65 7.60 6.07 -6.39
C LEU A 65 6.07 5.93 -6.45
N VAL A 66 5.56 4.71 -6.49
CA VAL A 66 4.12 4.43 -6.52
C VAL A 66 3.46 4.87 -5.22
N ALA A 67 4.07 4.57 -4.07
CA ALA A 67 3.58 5.02 -2.76
C ALA A 67 3.51 6.55 -2.68
N TYR A 68 4.57 7.25 -3.11
CA TYR A 68 4.64 8.70 -3.04
C TYR A 68 3.66 9.41 -3.99
N ARG A 69 3.52 8.95 -5.25
CA ARG A 69 2.68 9.63 -6.25
C ARG A 69 1.20 9.31 -6.13
N HIS A 70 0.87 8.09 -5.73
CA HIS A 70 -0.51 7.60 -5.74
C HIS A 70 -1.08 7.36 -4.33
N GLY A 71 -0.26 7.49 -3.28
CA GLY A 71 -0.73 7.37 -1.89
C GLY A 71 -1.17 5.94 -1.53
N PHE A 72 -0.55 4.92 -2.14
CA PHE A 72 -0.82 3.53 -1.80
C PHE A 72 -0.40 3.25 -0.36
N ARG A 73 -1.27 2.56 0.39
CA ARG A 73 -0.89 2.04 1.70
C ARG A 73 0.10 0.90 1.52
N VAL A 74 0.95 0.68 2.53
CA VAL A 74 1.95 -0.41 2.52
C VAL A 74 1.30 -1.76 2.21
N SER A 75 0.14 -2.05 2.83
CA SER A 75 -0.58 -3.31 2.60
C SER A 75 -1.14 -3.46 1.18
N GLU A 76 -1.55 -2.36 0.55
CA GLU A 76 -2.05 -2.33 -0.83
C GLU A 76 -0.90 -2.49 -1.81
N LEU A 77 0.21 -1.77 -1.58
CA LEU A 77 1.42 -1.82 -2.39
C LEU A 77 2.06 -3.21 -2.42
N VAL A 78 2.14 -3.88 -1.26
CA VAL A 78 2.70 -5.24 -1.15
C VAL A 78 1.78 -6.29 -1.78
N SER A 79 0.48 -6.00 -1.91
CA SER A 79 -0.50 -6.89 -2.55
C SER A 79 -0.71 -6.61 -4.04
N LEU A 80 -0.06 -5.58 -4.60
CA LEU A 80 -0.24 -5.15 -5.99
C LEU A 80 0.23 -6.24 -6.95
N ALA A 81 -0.63 -6.65 -7.88
CA ALA A 81 -0.30 -7.65 -8.88
C ALA A 81 -0.07 -7.01 -10.25
N ARG A 82 0.64 -7.72 -11.13
CA ARG A 82 0.93 -7.24 -12.50
C ARG A 82 -0.33 -6.97 -13.32
N ARG A 83 -1.43 -7.71 -13.06
CA ARG A 83 -2.74 -7.51 -13.69
C ARG A 83 -3.42 -6.19 -13.28
N ASP A 84 -3.03 -5.61 -12.15
CA ASP A 84 -3.60 -4.37 -11.63
C ASP A 84 -2.93 -3.15 -12.30
N VAL A 85 -1.89 -3.35 -13.12
CA VAL A 85 -1.15 -2.28 -13.81
C VAL A 85 -1.32 -2.42 -15.31
N SER A 86 -2.01 -1.44 -15.93
CA SER A 86 -2.09 -1.32 -17.37
C SER A 86 -1.10 -0.26 -17.84
N LEU A 87 0.01 -0.70 -18.44
CA LEU A 87 1.02 0.19 -19.02
C LEU A 87 0.52 0.86 -20.32
N ALA A 88 -0.35 0.18 -21.08
CA ALA A 88 -0.93 0.71 -22.31
C ALA A 88 -1.85 1.91 -22.04
N GLU A 89 -2.67 1.81 -20.98
CA GLU A 89 -3.59 2.88 -20.57
C GLU A 89 -2.97 3.85 -19.55
N ALA A 90 -1.72 3.58 -19.14
CA ALA A 90 -1.03 4.32 -18.08
C ALA A 90 -1.86 4.42 -16.78
N ARG A 91 -2.44 3.31 -16.35
CA ARG A 91 -3.32 3.23 -15.17
C ARG A 91 -2.90 2.15 -14.19
N ILE A 92 -3.09 2.43 -12.91
CA ILE A 92 -2.89 1.48 -11.82
C ILE A 92 -4.21 1.34 -11.05
N TRP A 93 -4.68 0.10 -10.92
CA TRP A 93 -5.81 -0.26 -10.10
C TRP A 93 -5.43 -0.36 -8.63
N CYS A 94 -6.18 0.31 -7.76
CA CYS A 94 -6.00 0.25 -6.31
C CYS A 94 -7.19 -0.47 -5.66
N GLY A 95 -6.99 -1.73 -5.26
CA GLY A 95 -7.94 -2.49 -4.46
C GLY A 95 -7.82 -2.14 -2.98
N ARG A 96 -8.63 -1.21 -2.48
CA ARG A 96 -8.51 -0.75 -1.09
C ARG A 96 -9.04 -1.80 -0.10
N LYS A 97 -8.20 -2.20 0.86
CA LYS A 97 -8.49 -3.31 1.79
C LYS A 97 -9.43 -2.96 2.95
N LYS A 98 -9.58 -1.68 3.32
CA LYS A 98 -10.42 -1.25 4.46
C LYS A 98 -11.46 -0.23 4.01
N ASN A 99 -12.68 -0.70 3.77
CA ASN A 99 -13.91 0.09 3.51
C ASN A 99 -13.72 1.27 2.54
N GLY A 100 -12.83 1.15 1.57
CA GLY A 100 -12.54 2.19 0.60
C GLY A 100 -13.06 1.80 -0.77
N LEU A 101 -13.51 2.78 -1.54
CA LEU A 101 -13.80 2.58 -2.95
C LEU A 101 -12.50 2.19 -3.67
N SER A 102 -12.54 1.11 -4.44
CA SER A 102 -11.43 0.76 -5.33
C SER A 102 -11.41 1.76 -6.47
N THR A 103 -10.23 2.25 -6.84
CA THR A 103 -10.10 3.37 -7.80
C THR A 103 -8.91 3.15 -8.70
N SER A 104 -9.06 3.56 -9.96
CA SER A 104 -7.98 3.61 -10.94
C SER A 104 -7.25 4.95 -10.84
N HIS A 105 -5.93 4.91 -10.63
CA HIS A 105 -5.08 6.09 -10.64
C HIS A 105 -4.31 6.17 -11.97
N PRO A 106 -4.44 7.27 -12.74
CA PRO A 106 -3.60 7.49 -13.90
C PRO A 106 -2.17 7.81 -13.45
N PHE A 107 -1.16 7.31 -14.17
CA PHE A 107 0.22 7.69 -13.98
C PHE A 107 0.80 8.27 -15.25
N LYS A 108 1.69 9.25 -15.10
CA LYS A 108 2.34 9.87 -16.26
C LYS A 108 3.39 8.90 -16.79
N VAL A 109 3.18 8.38 -17.99
CA VAL A 109 4.26 7.79 -18.79
C VAL A 109 5.23 8.92 -19.06
N ARG A 110 6.48 8.78 -18.59
CA ARG A 110 7.56 9.61 -19.13
C ARG A 110 7.69 9.18 -20.58
N SER A 111 7.24 10.02 -21.50
CA SER A 111 7.50 9.82 -22.92
C SER A 111 9.02 9.68 -23.06
N CYS A 112 9.46 8.46 -23.33
CA CYS A 112 10.80 8.23 -23.81
C CYS A 112 10.83 8.92 -25.19
N ALA A 113 11.55 10.04 -25.31
CA ALA A 113 11.92 10.50 -26.65
C ALA A 113 12.79 9.38 -27.23
N PRO A 114 12.44 8.79 -28.39
CA PRO A 114 13.33 7.82 -29.01
C PRO A 114 14.63 8.55 -29.35
N SER A 115 15.74 8.05 -28.83
CA SER A 115 17.09 8.38 -29.28
C SER A 115 17.27 7.99 -30.74
#